data_AF-A0A1K1Q2D2-F1
#
_entry.id   AF-A0A1K1Q2D2-F1
#
_cell.length_a   1.000
_cell.length_b   1.000
_cell.length_c   1.000
_cell.angle_alpha   90.00
_cell.angle_beta   90.00
_cell.angle_gamma   90.00
#
_symmetry.space_group_name_H-M   'P 1'
#
loop_
_entity.id
_entity.type
_entity.pdbx_description
1 polymer ?
#
loop_
_entity_poly.entity_id
_entity_poly.type
_entity_poly.pdbx_seq_one_letter_code
_entity_poly.pdbx_strand_id
1 'polypeptide(L)'
;MLPTAGPTLFDADRGDAATPPGYPGGDVQLDVVRVGKHVVLTARAADPRNTEPFEILEYAGPSSSPRSLGRAWSVGPDAGGEGVWLIRQDAPDDCRLQHVSLAAGELGRGQPASCRTQVRTETPHGLLITINSGAAESTDALIEPATGRTVRQAPRILGAAGDWMLLDGLTDLTLVDLRDNSSKKLNRPSIGAAPTVVPSREGAVWAVDFADPAYRGTSTQTRDIWLLRPAGPTWDHAPGMPYVTEHLKRGGGFDWSEAGDLVLADGVLAAWHPGEPQWRLGQAALPAGTWWGFTVVP
;
A
#
# COMPACT_ATOMS: atom_id res chain seq x y z
N MET A 1 22.49 -11.46 -11.15
CA MET A 1 21.11 -11.23 -10.69
C MET A 1 20.23 -11.05 -11.92
N LEU A 2 19.04 -11.63 -11.87
CA LEU A 2 18.04 -11.75 -12.95
C LEU A 2 17.30 -10.42 -13.14
N PRO A 3 16.69 -10.17 -14.33
CA PRO A 3 16.15 -8.86 -14.68
C PRO A 3 14.97 -8.50 -13.79
N THR A 4 15.11 -7.45 -13.00
CA THR A 4 13.99 -6.71 -12.42
C THR A 4 13.21 -6.11 -13.58
N ALA A 5 11.92 -6.41 -13.69
CA ALA A 5 11.09 -5.70 -14.66
C ALA A 5 11.10 -4.22 -14.29
N GLY A 6 11.37 -3.35 -15.26
CA GLY A 6 11.22 -1.91 -15.07
C GLY A 6 9.78 -1.53 -14.76
N PRO A 7 9.54 -0.29 -14.33
CA PRO A 7 8.19 0.22 -14.12
C PRO A 7 7.39 0.06 -15.40
N THR A 8 6.27 -0.63 -15.30
CA THR A 8 5.40 -0.94 -16.44
C THR A 8 4.01 -0.43 -16.14
N LEU A 9 3.51 0.47 -17.00
CA LEU A 9 2.12 0.88 -17.02
C LEU A 9 1.35 -0.09 -17.92
N PHE A 10 0.21 -0.57 -17.43
CA PHE A 10 -0.68 -1.45 -18.18
C PHE A 10 -2.03 -0.80 -18.40
N ASP A 11 -2.50 -0.80 -19.64
CA ASP A 11 -3.92 -0.63 -19.94
C ASP A 11 -4.60 -1.98 -19.70
N ALA A 12 -5.45 -2.04 -18.66
CA ALA A 12 -6.09 -3.29 -18.25
C ALA A 12 -7.05 -3.85 -19.32
N ASP A 13 -7.67 -2.97 -20.12
CA ASP A 13 -8.66 -3.35 -21.12
C ASP A 13 -8.00 -3.74 -22.44
N ARG A 14 -6.97 -3.00 -22.86
CA ARG A 14 -6.30 -3.20 -24.15
C ARG A 14 -5.13 -4.17 -24.07
N GLY A 15 -4.58 -4.38 -22.87
CA GLY A 15 -3.36 -5.16 -22.68
C GLY A 15 -2.09 -4.44 -23.12
N ASP A 16 -2.19 -3.17 -23.51
CA ASP A 16 -1.04 -2.36 -23.89
C ASP A 16 -0.15 -2.11 -22.67
N ALA A 17 1.14 -2.38 -22.83
CA ALA A 17 2.15 -2.14 -21.81
C ALA A 17 3.13 -1.07 -22.29
N ALA A 18 3.47 -0.13 -21.40
CA ALA A 18 4.45 0.90 -21.67
C ALA A 18 5.41 1.06 -20.51
N THR A 19 6.68 1.27 -20.81
CA THR A 19 7.62 1.85 -19.85
C THR A 19 7.46 3.37 -19.93
N PRO A 20 6.97 4.03 -18.88
CA PRO A 20 6.75 5.46 -18.99
C PRO A 20 8.10 6.22 -19.00
N PRO A 21 8.15 7.39 -19.63
CA PRO A 21 9.41 8.07 -19.92
C PRO A 21 10.09 8.61 -18.66
N GLY A 22 11.43 8.70 -18.66
CA GLY A 22 12.18 9.40 -17.62
C GLY A 22 12.29 8.68 -16.26
N TYR A 23 11.85 7.43 -16.17
CA TYR A 23 12.06 6.63 -14.96
C TYR A 23 13.54 6.28 -14.80
N PRO A 24 14.04 6.20 -13.55
CA PRO A 24 15.40 5.77 -13.30
C PRO A 24 15.59 4.34 -13.85
N GLY A 25 16.42 4.21 -14.89
CA GLY A 25 16.83 2.91 -15.42
C GLY A 25 17.88 2.22 -14.54
N GLY A 26 18.17 0.96 -14.82
CA GLY A 26 19.19 0.16 -14.13
C GLY A 26 18.63 -0.72 -13.01
N ASP A 27 19.51 -1.17 -12.12
CA ASP A 27 19.21 -2.07 -10.99
C ASP A 27 18.55 -1.32 -9.82
N VAL A 28 17.38 -0.75 -10.07
CA VAL A 28 16.56 -0.03 -9.07
C VAL A 28 15.27 -0.80 -8.86
N GLN A 29 14.91 -1.05 -7.60
CA GLN A 29 13.59 -1.55 -7.23
C GLN A 29 12.65 -0.36 -7.03
N LEU A 30 11.45 -0.41 -7.61
CA LEU A 30 10.45 0.63 -7.44
C LEU A 30 9.29 0.10 -6.60
N ASP A 31 8.92 0.84 -5.57
CA ASP A 31 7.61 0.70 -4.93
C ASP A 31 6.71 1.83 -5.38
N VAL A 32 5.40 1.60 -5.32
CA VAL A 32 4.38 2.54 -5.76
C VAL A 32 3.36 2.75 -4.66
N VAL A 33 2.91 3.99 -4.51
CA VAL A 33 1.79 4.35 -3.63
C VAL A 33 0.88 5.33 -4.35
N ARG A 34 -0.43 5.15 -4.19
CA ARG A 34 -1.44 6.07 -4.70
C ARG A 34 -1.55 7.30 -3.80
N VAL A 35 -1.63 8.48 -4.41
CA VAL A 35 -1.86 9.76 -3.74
C VAL A 35 -2.96 10.50 -4.51
N GLY A 36 -4.22 10.27 -4.16
CA GLY A 36 -5.35 10.83 -4.90
C GLY A 36 -5.35 10.41 -6.38
N LYS A 37 -5.10 11.38 -7.27
CA LYS A 37 -4.95 11.18 -8.73
C LYS A 37 -3.50 10.97 -9.18
N HIS A 38 -2.55 11.15 -8.27
CA HIS A 38 -1.13 11.02 -8.51
C HIS A 38 -0.64 9.65 -8.07
N VAL A 39 0.52 9.25 -8.60
CA VAL A 39 1.30 8.13 -8.07
C VAL A 39 2.60 8.66 -7.54
N VAL A 40 3.02 8.16 -6.39
CA VAL A 40 4.35 8.41 -5.86
C VAL A 40 5.15 7.11 -5.88
N LEU A 41 6.38 7.22 -6.35
CA LEU A 41 7.30 6.13 -6.56
C LEU A 41 8.45 6.26 -5.56
N THR A 42 8.87 5.14 -5.00
CA THR A 42 10.09 5.05 -4.19
C THR A 42 11.13 4.25 -4.96
N ALA A 43 12.21 4.91 -5.37
CA ALA A 43 13.34 4.28 -6.05
C ALA A 43 14.37 3.78 -5.03
N ARG A 44 14.38 2.47 -4.79
CA ARG A 44 15.31 1.78 -3.90
C ARG A 44 16.49 1.22 -4.68
N ALA A 45 17.68 1.36 -4.13
CA ALA A 45 18.84 0.63 -4.63
C ALA A 45 18.62 -0.88 -4.46
N ALA A 46 19.09 -1.68 -5.43
CA ALA A 46 19.01 -3.14 -5.33
C ALA A 46 19.90 -3.75 -4.21
N ASP A 47 20.93 -3.04 -3.72
CA ASP A 47 21.72 -3.52 -2.57
C ASP A 47 20.93 -3.32 -1.26
N PRO A 48 20.53 -4.41 -0.58
CA PRO A 48 19.81 -4.31 0.69
C PRO A 48 20.64 -3.70 1.83
N ARG A 49 21.94 -3.52 1.65
CA ARG A 49 22.83 -2.83 2.61
C ARG A 49 22.92 -1.32 2.36
N ASN A 50 22.15 -0.79 1.42
CA ASN A 50 22.18 0.64 1.13
C ASN A 50 21.76 1.44 2.37
N THR A 51 22.65 2.34 2.82
CA THR A 51 22.45 3.19 4.01
C THR A 51 22.01 4.60 3.66
N GLU A 52 21.53 4.78 2.45
CA GLU A 52 21.24 6.07 1.84
C GLU A 52 19.73 6.24 1.62
N PRO A 53 19.13 7.41 1.89
CA PRO A 53 17.72 7.65 1.63
C PRO A 53 17.34 7.44 0.16
N PHE A 54 16.10 7.01 -0.07
CA PHE A 54 15.57 6.67 -1.39
C PHE A 54 15.14 7.92 -2.16
N GLU A 55 15.25 7.88 -3.48
CA GLU A 55 14.70 8.94 -4.32
C GLU A 55 13.17 8.77 -4.41
N ILE A 56 12.43 9.84 -4.10
CA ILE A 56 10.96 9.86 -4.16
C ILE A 56 10.52 10.67 -5.37
N LEU A 57 9.67 10.08 -6.21
CA LEU A 57 9.25 10.67 -7.47
C LEU A 57 7.72 10.77 -7.53
N GLU A 58 7.20 11.92 -7.90
CA GLU A 58 5.81 12.06 -8.33
C GLU A 58 5.69 11.67 -9.80
N TYR A 59 4.68 10.86 -10.10
CA TYR A 59 4.26 10.53 -11.45
C TYR A 59 2.82 10.97 -11.67
N ALA A 60 2.65 11.93 -12.58
CA ALA A 60 1.36 12.55 -12.91
C ALA A 60 0.67 11.93 -14.14
N GLY A 61 1.34 11.01 -14.86
CA GLY A 61 0.73 10.29 -15.99
C GLY A 61 1.70 9.91 -17.12
N PRO A 62 1.22 9.13 -18.10
CA PRO A 62 2.03 8.46 -19.14
C PRO A 62 2.83 9.39 -20.05
N SER A 63 2.40 10.64 -20.22
CA SER A 63 3.08 11.62 -21.07
C SER A 63 4.11 12.48 -20.35
N SER A 64 4.28 12.31 -19.03
CA SER A 64 5.17 13.15 -18.21
C SER A 64 6.26 12.33 -17.56
N SER A 65 7.50 12.83 -17.62
CA SER A 65 8.59 12.28 -16.80
C SER A 65 8.28 12.47 -15.31
N PRO A 66 8.63 11.50 -14.45
CA PRO A 66 8.50 11.66 -13.01
C PRO A 66 9.25 12.89 -12.51
N ARG A 67 8.64 13.62 -11.59
CA ARG A 67 9.22 14.79 -10.93
C ARG A 67 9.79 14.39 -9.58
N SER A 68 11.03 14.76 -9.32
CA SER A 68 11.64 14.53 -8.01
C SER A 68 10.90 15.31 -6.91
N LEU A 69 10.54 14.58 -5.85
CA LEU A 69 10.15 15.13 -4.56
C LEU A 69 11.34 15.13 -3.57
N GLY A 70 12.55 14.79 -4.04
CA GLY A 70 13.77 14.66 -3.26
C GLY A 70 13.89 13.32 -2.52
N ARG A 71 14.91 13.21 -1.66
CA ARG A 71 15.26 11.95 -0.99
C ARG A 71 14.55 11.79 0.35
N ALA A 72 14.13 10.56 0.70
CA ALA A 72 13.49 10.24 1.98
C ALA A 72 13.65 8.74 2.34
N TRP A 73 13.53 8.41 3.62
CA TRP A 73 13.51 7.03 4.12
C TRP A 73 12.17 6.33 3.94
N SER A 74 11.09 7.11 3.94
CA SER A 74 9.74 6.59 3.80
C SER A 74 8.80 7.67 3.25
N VAL A 75 7.74 7.23 2.60
CA VAL A 75 6.68 8.05 2.01
C VAL A 75 5.33 7.40 2.22
N GLY A 76 4.30 8.20 2.47
CA GLY A 76 2.90 7.77 2.44
C GLY A 76 1.97 8.94 2.10
N PRO A 77 0.75 8.66 1.59
CA PRO A 77 -0.20 9.68 1.15
C PRO A 77 -0.70 10.53 2.32
N ASP A 78 -0.94 11.81 2.04
CA ASP A 78 -1.75 12.67 2.88
C ASP A 78 -3.25 12.29 2.78
N ALA A 79 -4.07 12.80 3.69
CA ALA A 79 -5.49 12.48 3.72
C ALA A 79 -6.25 13.13 2.55
N GLY A 80 -5.72 14.21 1.97
CA GLY A 80 -6.32 14.93 0.86
C GLY A 80 -6.08 14.31 -0.51
N GLY A 81 -5.07 13.45 -0.65
CA GLY A 81 -4.62 12.93 -1.95
C GLY A 81 -3.89 13.95 -2.81
N GLU A 82 -3.39 15.03 -2.20
CA GLU A 82 -2.72 16.16 -2.89
C GLU A 82 -1.29 16.37 -2.36
N GLY A 83 -0.84 15.49 -1.47
CA GLY A 83 0.45 15.58 -0.80
C GLY A 83 0.92 14.24 -0.26
N VAL A 84 2.13 14.26 0.27
CA VAL A 84 2.74 13.12 0.92
C VAL A 84 3.45 13.51 2.20
N TRP A 85 3.48 12.57 3.12
CA TRP A 85 4.32 12.63 4.31
C TRP A 85 5.62 11.88 4.05
N LEU A 86 6.75 12.53 4.30
CA LEU A 86 8.10 12.01 4.08
C LEU A 86 8.89 11.93 5.38
N ILE A 87 9.70 10.89 5.54
CA ILE A 87 10.78 10.86 6.54
C ILE A 87 12.07 11.35 5.89
N ARG A 88 12.35 12.64 6.03
CA ARG A 88 13.55 13.31 5.52
C ARG A 88 14.72 13.08 6.45
N GLN A 89 15.92 12.96 5.88
CA GLN A 89 17.16 12.99 6.65
C GLN A 89 17.71 14.41 6.68
N ASP A 90 17.90 14.94 7.87
CA ASP A 90 18.54 16.25 8.09
C ASP A 90 20.03 16.09 8.46
N ALA A 91 20.38 15.01 9.19
CA ALA A 91 21.75 14.59 9.46
C ALA A 91 21.83 13.05 9.65
N PRO A 92 23.01 12.44 9.82
CA PRO A 92 23.10 11.04 10.23
C PRO A 92 22.28 10.78 11.50
N ASP A 93 21.35 9.82 11.43
CA ASP A 93 20.37 9.48 12.49
C ASP A 93 19.41 10.61 12.94
N ASP A 94 19.46 11.79 12.32
CA ASP A 94 18.53 12.89 12.55
C ASP A 94 17.58 13.03 11.37
N CYS A 95 16.30 12.76 11.64
CA CYS A 95 15.26 12.77 10.62
C CYS A 95 14.05 13.60 11.06
N ARG A 96 13.29 14.05 10.07
CA ARG A 96 12.02 14.74 10.29
C ARG A 96 10.89 14.14 9.46
N LEU A 97 9.71 14.12 10.04
CA LEU A 97 8.44 13.96 9.34
C LEU A 97 8.06 15.29 8.67
N GLN A 98 8.00 15.29 7.34
CA GLN A 98 7.76 16.48 6.52
C GLN A 98 6.52 16.26 5.64
N HIS A 99 5.59 17.21 5.64
CA HIS A 99 4.50 17.23 4.67
C HIS A 99 4.97 17.93 3.39
N VAL A 100 4.74 17.31 2.24
CA VAL A 100 5.08 17.84 0.92
C VAL A 100 3.83 17.84 0.06
N SER A 101 3.36 19.03 -0.30
CA SER A 101 2.32 19.20 -1.30
C SER A 101 2.87 18.89 -2.68
N LEU A 102 2.09 18.17 -3.49
CA LEU A 102 2.44 17.92 -4.88
C LEU A 102 2.42 19.21 -5.71
N ALA A 103 1.58 20.19 -5.37
CA ALA A 103 1.54 21.48 -6.05
C ALA A 103 2.53 22.51 -5.51
N ALA A 104 2.71 22.58 -4.19
CA ALA A 104 3.41 23.69 -3.53
C ALA A 104 4.79 23.32 -2.92
N GLY A 105 5.17 22.05 -2.94
CA GLY A 105 6.41 21.57 -2.32
C GLY A 105 6.30 21.42 -0.79
N GLU A 106 7.42 21.56 -0.08
CA GLU A 106 7.46 21.34 1.38
C GLU A 106 6.61 22.36 2.16
N LEU A 107 5.80 21.88 3.08
CA LEU A 107 4.94 22.69 3.93
C LEU A 107 5.48 22.75 5.37
N GLY A 108 5.86 23.93 5.84
CA GLY A 108 6.39 24.12 7.20
C GLY A 108 7.77 23.50 7.41
N ARG A 109 8.18 23.33 8.68
CA ARG A 109 9.52 22.82 9.06
C ARG A 109 9.56 21.31 9.35
N GLY A 110 8.41 20.63 9.31
CA GLY A 110 8.28 19.24 9.75
C GLY A 110 8.40 19.06 11.27
N GLN A 111 8.35 17.80 11.70
CA GLN A 111 8.50 17.38 13.11
C GLN A 111 9.65 16.38 13.25
N PRO A 112 10.44 16.42 14.33
CA PRO A 112 11.46 15.39 14.58
C PRO A 112 10.88 13.98 14.54
N ALA A 113 11.57 13.05 13.90
CA ALA A 113 11.15 11.67 13.76
C ALA A 113 12.35 10.72 13.70
N SER A 114 12.14 9.44 14.02
CA SER A 114 13.15 8.41 13.80
C SER A 114 13.32 8.16 12.31
N CYS A 115 14.56 8.01 11.83
CA CYS A 115 14.86 7.59 10.45
C CYS A 115 14.33 6.18 10.13
N ARG A 116 14.00 5.38 11.15
CA ARG A 116 13.37 4.05 11.00
C ARG A 116 11.84 4.10 11.00
N THR A 117 11.25 5.28 10.93
CA THR A 117 9.81 5.44 10.81
C THR A 117 9.38 5.10 9.39
N GLN A 118 8.37 4.25 9.25
CA GLN A 118 7.68 4.06 7.97
C GLN A 118 6.34 4.79 8.01
N VAL A 119 6.12 5.69 7.06
CA VAL A 119 4.85 6.36 6.82
C VAL A 119 3.96 5.43 6.01
N ARG A 120 2.68 5.29 6.38
CA ARG A 120 1.75 4.38 5.71
C ARG A 120 0.61 5.10 5.03
N THR A 121 -0.20 5.86 5.76
CA THR A 121 -1.31 6.66 5.23
C THR A 121 -1.80 7.64 6.27
N GLU A 122 -2.23 8.83 5.86
CA GLU A 122 -2.97 9.74 6.73
C GLU A 122 -4.48 9.50 6.63
N THR A 123 -5.17 9.76 7.73
CA THR A 123 -6.63 9.75 7.86
C THR A 123 -7.08 11.04 8.55
N PRO A 124 -8.38 11.36 8.56
CA PRO A 124 -8.89 12.49 9.35
C PRO A 124 -8.55 12.42 10.86
N HIS A 125 -8.18 11.25 11.38
CA HIS A 125 -7.86 11.02 12.78
C HIS A 125 -6.36 10.95 13.09
N GLY A 126 -5.50 11.07 12.07
CA GLY A 126 -4.06 11.08 12.23
C GLY A 126 -3.31 10.29 11.15
N LEU A 127 -1.98 10.31 11.26
CA LEU A 127 -1.06 9.62 10.37
C LEU A 127 -0.70 8.25 10.93
N LEU A 128 -0.98 7.20 10.15
CA LEU A 128 -0.54 5.84 10.47
C LEU A 128 0.93 5.68 10.10
N ILE A 129 1.73 5.28 11.07
CA ILE A 129 3.16 4.98 10.93
C ILE A 129 3.50 3.61 11.52
N THR A 130 4.59 3.01 11.04
CA THR A 130 5.28 1.92 11.73
C THR A 130 6.55 2.46 12.34
N ILE A 131 6.69 2.32 13.66
CA ILE A 131 7.86 2.69 14.43
C ILE A 131 8.86 1.53 14.35
N ASN A 132 10.15 1.85 14.17
CA ASN A 132 11.24 0.86 14.02
C ASN A 132 10.98 -0.15 12.89
N SER A 133 10.53 0.34 11.72
CA SER A 133 10.23 -0.51 10.58
C SER A 133 11.44 -1.36 10.18
N GLY A 134 11.17 -2.63 9.83
CA GLY A 134 12.20 -3.64 9.53
C GLY A 134 12.83 -4.32 10.76
N ALA A 135 12.47 -3.92 11.97
CA ALA A 135 12.97 -4.52 13.21
C ALA A 135 11.93 -5.43 13.90
N ALA A 136 12.41 -6.34 14.75
CA ALA A 136 11.56 -7.31 15.45
C ALA A 136 10.63 -6.64 16.48
N GLU A 137 11.05 -5.50 17.02
CA GLU A 137 10.33 -4.64 17.95
C GLU A 137 9.42 -3.60 17.25
N SER A 138 9.16 -3.75 15.95
CA SER A 138 8.28 -2.85 15.22
C SER A 138 6.87 -2.82 15.81
N THR A 139 6.27 -1.64 15.82
CA THR A 139 4.91 -1.40 16.31
C THR A 139 4.25 -0.34 15.45
N ASP A 140 2.95 -0.45 15.26
CA ASP A 140 2.19 0.56 14.51
C ASP A 140 1.56 1.59 15.44
N ALA A 141 1.57 2.85 15.02
CA ALA A 141 0.96 3.95 15.74
C ALA A 141 0.19 4.86 14.79
N LEU A 142 -0.98 5.32 15.23
CA LEU A 142 -1.67 6.47 14.69
C LEU A 142 -1.23 7.69 15.50
N ILE A 143 -0.64 8.67 14.84
CA ILE A 143 -0.11 9.88 15.48
C ILE A 143 -0.81 11.14 14.94
N GLU A 144 -0.85 12.19 15.74
CA GLU A 144 -1.17 13.54 15.28
C GLU A 144 0.08 14.14 14.64
N PRO A 145 0.14 14.31 13.30
CA PRO A 145 1.39 14.61 12.62
C PRO A 145 1.94 16.00 12.94
N ALA A 146 1.08 16.95 13.34
CA ALA A 146 1.49 18.30 13.72
C ALA A 146 2.25 18.35 15.05
N THR A 147 1.99 17.41 15.97
CA THR A 147 2.56 17.41 17.33
C THR A 147 3.42 16.19 17.62
N GLY A 148 3.34 15.15 16.79
CA GLY A 148 3.94 13.83 17.04
C GLY A 148 3.23 13.03 18.14
N ARG A 149 2.12 13.53 18.70
CA ARG A 149 1.40 12.87 19.79
C ARG A 149 0.76 11.58 19.30
N THR A 150 1.01 10.48 20.00
CA THR A 150 0.32 9.21 19.76
C THR A 150 -1.17 9.32 20.08
N VAL A 151 -2.01 9.05 19.09
CA VAL A 151 -3.46 8.90 19.23
C VAL A 151 -3.78 7.47 19.65
N ARG A 152 -3.17 6.49 18.98
CA ARG A 152 -3.33 5.07 19.29
C ARG A 152 -2.08 4.30 18.87
N GLN A 153 -1.77 3.23 19.60
CA GLN A 153 -0.68 2.33 19.27
C GLN A 153 -1.14 0.89 19.44
N ALA A 154 -0.70 0.01 18.54
CA ALA A 154 -0.94 -1.42 18.62
C ALA A 154 0.27 -2.18 18.07
N PRO A 155 0.46 -3.46 18.47
CA PRO A 155 1.50 -4.29 17.90
C PRO A 155 1.42 -4.37 16.37
N ARG A 156 0.19 -4.44 15.83
CA ARG A 156 -0.05 -4.51 14.39
C ARG A 156 -1.38 -3.87 13.99
N ILE A 157 -1.31 -2.80 13.20
CA ILE A 157 -2.43 -2.15 12.54
C ILE A 157 -2.39 -2.59 11.07
N LEU A 158 -3.41 -3.28 10.59
CA LEU A 158 -3.46 -3.75 9.21
C LEU A 158 -3.74 -2.61 8.23
N GLY A 159 -4.57 -1.65 8.62
CA GLY A 159 -4.86 -0.45 7.83
C GLY A 159 -5.77 0.52 8.57
N ALA A 160 -5.82 1.76 8.07
CA ALA A 160 -6.72 2.81 8.54
C ALA A 160 -7.25 3.61 7.33
N ALA A 161 -8.54 3.91 7.32
CA ALA A 161 -9.17 4.74 6.29
C ALA A 161 -10.48 5.34 6.82
N GLY A 162 -10.72 6.61 6.50
CA GLY A 162 -11.84 7.37 7.04
C GLY A 162 -11.85 7.32 8.57
N ASP A 163 -12.97 6.88 9.14
CA ASP A 163 -13.18 6.75 10.59
C ASP A 163 -12.73 5.40 11.16
N TRP A 164 -12.14 4.51 10.36
CA TRP A 164 -11.96 3.12 10.75
C TRP A 164 -10.50 2.70 10.76
N MET A 165 -10.16 1.82 11.70
CA MET A 165 -8.87 1.17 11.79
C MET A 165 -9.04 -0.32 12.07
N LEU A 166 -8.29 -1.16 11.35
CA LEU A 166 -8.30 -2.62 11.54
C LEU A 166 -7.00 -3.07 12.21
N LEU A 167 -7.14 -3.76 13.33
CA LEU A 167 -6.04 -4.32 14.11
C LEU A 167 -5.94 -5.82 13.87
N ASP A 168 -4.71 -6.31 13.85
CA ASP A 168 -4.43 -7.74 13.83
C ASP A 168 -4.32 -8.29 15.25
N GLY A 169 -5.10 -9.32 15.57
CA GLY A 169 -4.97 -10.10 16.80
C GLY A 169 -4.18 -11.39 16.57
N LEU A 170 -4.11 -12.25 17.59
CA LEU A 170 -3.53 -13.59 17.40
C LEU A 170 -4.49 -14.49 16.61
N THR A 171 -5.78 -14.44 16.94
CA THR A 171 -6.81 -15.30 16.36
C THR A 171 -7.97 -14.53 15.74
N ASP A 172 -8.13 -13.26 16.10
CA ASP A 172 -9.21 -12.36 15.71
C ASP A 172 -8.68 -11.13 14.99
N LEU A 173 -9.60 -10.40 14.36
CA LEU A 173 -9.38 -9.03 13.91
C LEU A 173 -10.16 -8.09 14.83
N THR A 174 -9.66 -6.89 15.08
CA THR A 174 -10.42 -5.88 15.82
C THR A 174 -10.63 -4.66 14.94
N LEU A 175 -11.88 -4.35 14.65
CA LEU A 175 -12.26 -3.11 14.01
C LEU A 175 -12.47 -2.03 15.07
N VAL A 176 -11.88 -0.87 14.83
CA VAL A 176 -11.92 0.29 15.71
C VAL A 176 -12.63 1.43 15.00
N ASP A 177 -13.65 1.99 15.64
CA ASP A 177 -14.20 3.28 15.25
C ASP A 177 -13.35 4.38 15.91
N LEU A 178 -12.71 5.22 15.10
CA LEU A 178 -11.79 6.25 15.57
C LEU A 178 -12.51 7.48 16.14
N ARG A 179 -13.82 7.64 15.88
CA ARG A 179 -14.61 8.79 16.36
C ARG A 179 -14.87 8.72 17.87
N ASP A 180 -15.21 7.54 18.35
CA ASP A 180 -15.53 7.28 19.77
C ASP A 180 -14.59 6.25 20.42
N ASN A 181 -13.60 5.77 19.67
CA ASN A 181 -12.62 4.76 20.08
C ASN A 181 -13.25 3.41 20.46
N SER A 182 -14.51 3.16 20.09
CA SER A 182 -15.15 1.87 20.29
C SER A 182 -14.49 0.80 19.44
N SER A 183 -14.56 -0.45 19.89
CA SER A 183 -13.88 -1.57 19.25
C SER A 183 -14.79 -2.78 19.18
N LYS A 184 -14.78 -3.45 18.03
CA LYS A 184 -15.55 -4.66 17.78
C LYS A 184 -14.62 -5.76 17.27
N LYS A 185 -14.67 -6.91 17.93
CA LYS A 185 -14.00 -8.12 17.46
C LYS A 185 -14.71 -8.67 16.23
N LEU A 186 -13.92 -9.04 15.24
CA LEU A 186 -14.36 -9.68 14.01
C LEU A 186 -13.74 -11.07 13.94
N ASN A 187 -14.56 -12.05 13.58
CA ASN A 187 -14.06 -13.36 13.22
C ASN A 187 -13.30 -13.25 11.90
N ARG A 188 -12.13 -13.88 11.84
CA ARG A 188 -11.39 -14.03 10.58
C ARG A 188 -12.16 -14.99 9.67
N PRO A 189 -12.47 -14.60 8.43
CA PRO A 189 -13.19 -15.48 7.51
C PRO A 189 -12.27 -16.55 6.90
N SER A 190 -10.94 -16.34 6.98
CA SER A 190 -9.94 -17.26 6.43
C SER A 190 -8.79 -17.52 7.42
N ILE A 191 -8.11 -18.65 7.21
CA ILE A 191 -6.89 -19.03 7.92
C ILE A 191 -5.67 -18.56 7.13
N GLY A 192 -4.60 -18.21 7.82
CA GLY A 192 -3.35 -17.86 7.14
C GLY A 192 -2.51 -16.89 7.94
N ALA A 193 -1.50 -16.34 7.26
CA ALA A 193 -0.75 -15.21 7.77
C ALA A 193 -1.66 -13.98 7.94
N ALA A 194 -1.10 -12.95 8.57
CA ALA A 194 -1.77 -11.67 8.68
C ALA A 194 -2.08 -11.09 7.29
N PRO A 195 -3.31 -10.63 7.05
CA PRO A 195 -3.76 -10.28 5.72
C PRO A 195 -3.17 -8.95 5.24
N THR A 196 -3.16 -8.76 3.93
CA THR A 196 -2.95 -7.45 3.32
C THR A 196 -4.29 -6.74 3.22
N VAL A 197 -4.34 -5.44 3.54
CA VAL A 197 -5.58 -4.66 3.56
C VAL A 197 -5.43 -3.44 2.68
N VAL A 198 -6.34 -3.29 1.72
CA VAL A 198 -6.39 -2.13 0.82
C VAL A 198 -7.81 -1.53 0.87
N PRO A 199 -7.99 -0.39 1.54
CA PRO A 199 -9.23 0.37 1.51
C PRO A 199 -9.54 0.88 0.10
N SER A 200 -10.83 0.88 -0.26
CA SER A 200 -11.38 1.69 -1.36
C SER A 200 -11.03 3.17 -1.19
N ARG A 201 -11.10 3.94 -2.26
CA ARG A 201 -10.70 5.36 -2.25
C ARG A 201 -11.52 6.17 -1.23
N GLU A 202 -12.80 5.88 -1.10
CA GLU A 202 -13.71 6.47 -0.13
C GLU A 202 -13.64 5.80 1.27
N GLY A 203 -12.90 4.70 1.40
CA GLY A 203 -12.74 3.97 2.66
C GLY A 203 -13.97 3.20 3.14
N ALA A 204 -15.03 3.12 2.32
CA ALA A 204 -16.30 2.47 2.68
C ALA A 204 -16.24 0.94 2.61
N VAL A 205 -15.40 0.41 1.73
CA VAL A 205 -15.17 -1.03 1.53
C VAL A 205 -13.68 -1.32 1.56
N TRP A 206 -13.25 -2.37 2.25
CA TRP A 206 -11.84 -2.73 2.40
C TRP A 206 -11.63 -4.12 1.81
N ALA A 207 -10.73 -4.23 0.83
CA ALA A 207 -10.29 -5.54 0.34
C ALA A 207 -9.25 -6.10 1.32
N VAL A 208 -9.49 -7.31 1.81
CA VAL A 208 -8.66 -8.02 2.78
C VAL A 208 -8.23 -9.33 2.16
N ASP A 209 -6.94 -9.44 1.88
CA ASP A 209 -6.34 -10.59 1.22
C ASP A 209 -5.60 -11.48 2.23
N PHE A 210 -6.14 -12.68 2.44
CA PHE A 210 -5.54 -13.74 3.24
C PHE A 210 -4.64 -14.63 2.38
N ALA A 211 -3.74 -14.01 1.62
CA ALA A 211 -2.75 -14.72 0.83
C ALA A 211 -1.84 -15.61 1.70
N ASP A 212 -1.68 -16.87 1.30
CA ASP A 212 -0.83 -17.84 1.98
C ASP A 212 0.15 -18.47 0.99
N PRO A 213 1.45 -18.14 1.06
CA PRO A 213 2.47 -18.66 0.14
C PRO A 213 2.92 -20.10 0.47
N ALA A 214 2.38 -20.70 1.53
CA ALA A 214 2.68 -22.06 1.96
C ALA A 214 1.46 -22.70 2.63
N TYR A 215 0.32 -22.67 1.94
CA TYR A 215 -0.99 -23.03 2.50
C TYR A 215 -0.96 -24.38 3.20
N ARG A 216 -1.34 -24.39 4.49
CA ARG A 216 -1.30 -25.54 5.40
C ARG A 216 0.06 -26.24 5.48
N GLY A 217 1.15 -25.48 5.36
CA GLY A 217 2.52 -26.00 5.41
C GLY A 217 2.96 -26.72 4.12
N THR A 218 2.26 -26.51 3.01
CA THR A 218 2.60 -27.10 1.71
C THR A 218 3.35 -26.10 0.81
N SER A 219 3.72 -26.50 -0.42
CA SER A 219 4.23 -25.58 -1.44
C SER A 219 3.14 -24.86 -2.23
N THR A 220 1.86 -25.11 -1.91
CA THR A 220 0.71 -24.51 -2.58
C THR A 220 0.57 -23.07 -2.13
N GLN A 221 0.47 -22.14 -3.08
CA GLN A 221 0.18 -20.74 -2.77
C GLN A 221 -1.31 -20.49 -3.03
N THR A 222 -2.01 -19.88 -2.08
CA THR A 222 -3.44 -19.58 -2.20
C THR A 222 -3.71 -18.12 -1.96
N ARG A 223 -4.68 -17.57 -2.70
CA ARG A 223 -5.21 -16.23 -2.46
C ARG A 223 -6.67 -16.32 -2.05
N ASP A 224 -7.07 -15.56 -1.04
CA ASP A 224 -8.42 -15.56 -0.51
C ASP A 224 -8.84 -14.14 -0.11
N ILE A 225 -9.56 -13.48 -1.02
CA ILE A 225 -9.95 -12.08 -0.88
C ILE A 225 -11.37 -11.98 -0.31
N TRP A 226 -11.49 -11.20 0.75
CA TRP A 226 -12.75 -10.84 1.38
C TRP A 226 -12.92 -9.32 1.41
N LEU A 227 -14.15 -8.85 1.26
CA LEU A 227 -14.49 -7.45 1.47
C LEU A 227 -15.03 -7.24 2.88
N LEU A 228 -14.49 -6.25 3.58
CA LEU A 228 -15.00 -5.76 4.85
C LEU A 228 -15.71 -4.43 4.63
N ARG A 229 -16.95 -4.29 5.12
CA ARG A 229 -17.67 -3.00 5.19
C ARG A 229 -17.69 -2.48 6.62
N PRO A 230 -16.81 -1.54 7.01
CA PRO A 230 -16.64 -1.18 8.42
C PRO A 230 -17.92 -0.69 9.13
N ALA A 231 -18.79 0.04 8.43
CA ALA A 231 -20.03 0.60 8.99
C ALA A 231 -21.07 -0.46 9.39
N GLY A 232 -21.03 -1.63 8.78
CA GLY A 232 -21.87 -2.77 9.12
C GLY A 232 -21.04 -4.01 8.86
N PRO A 233 -20.13 -4.40 9.77
CA PRO A 233 -18.98 -5.25 9.49
C PRO A 233 -19.42 -6.67 9.14
N THR A 234 -19.80 -6.80 7.89
CA THR A 234 -20.07 -8.03 7.17
C THR A 234 -18.86 -8.31 6.31
N TRP A 235 -18.53 -9.59 6.25
CA TRP A 235 -17.58 -10.12 5.32
C TRP A 235 -18.33 -10.57 4.08
N ASP A 236 -17.93 -10.07 2.92
CA ASP A 236 -18.38 -10.59 1.63
C ASP A 236 -17.21 -11.30 0.97
N HIS A 237 -17.45 -12.53 0.51
CA HIS A 237 -16.42 -13.29 -0.18
C HIS A 237 -16.35 -12.85 -1.63
N ALA A 238 -15.15 -12.52 -2.13
CA ALA A 238 -15.01 -12.23 -3.56
C ALA A 238 -15.27 -13.50 -4.38
N PRO A 239 -15.93 -13.41 -5.55
CA PRO A 239 -16.30 -14.59 -6.33
C PRO A 239 -15.05 -15.37 -6.76
N GLY A 240 -15.14 -16.71 -6.76
CA GLY A 240 -14.04 -17.58 -7.17
C GLY A 240 -12.90 -17.74 -6.16
N MET A 241 -13.07 -17.27 -4.92
CA MET A 241 -12.10 -17.43 -3.84
C MET A 241 -12.42 -18.63 -2.93
N PRO A 242 -11.42 -19.21 -2.23
CA PRO A 242 -9.99 -19.05 -2.51
C PRO A 242 -9.60 -19.76 -3.82
N TYR A 243 -8.49 -19.34 -4.43
CA TYR A 243 -7.89 -20.06 -5.57
C TYR A 243 -6.39 -20.31 -5.38
N VAL A 244 -5.85 -21.27 -6.14
CA VAL A 244 -4.44 -21.64 -6.17
C VAL A 244 -3.71 -20.80 -7.22
N THR A 245 -2.56 -20.25 -6.87
CA THR A 245 -1.72 -19.44 -7.76
C THR A 245 -0.25 -19.86 -7.65
N GLU A 246 0.55 -19.55 -8.66
CA GLU A 246 2.00 -19.67 -8.62
C GLU A 246 2.72 -18.33 -8.41
N HIS A 247 1.98 -17.22 -8.40
CA HIS A 247 2.55 -15.88 -8.55
C HIS A 247 2.79 -15.13 -7.24
N LEU A 248 2.21 -15.50 -6.08
CA LEU A 248 2.37 -14.69 -4.85
C LEU A 248 3.83 -14.34 -4.50
N LYS A 249 4.78 -15.23 -4.77
CA LYS A 249 6.22 -15.02 -4.54
C LYS A 249 6.97 -14.30 -5.66
N ARG A 250 6.35 -14.15 -6.84
CA ARG A 250 6.95 -13.62 -8.08
C ARG A 250 6.35 -12.27 -8.47
N GLY A 251 5.33 -11.81 -7.78
CA GLY A 251 4.64 -10.57 -8.08
C GLY A 251 3.15 -10.76 -7.92
N GLY A 252 2.49 -9.68 -7.55
CA GLY A 252 1.06 -9.71 -7.34
C GLY A 252 0.65 -8.61 -6.41
N GLY A 253 -0.59 -8.20 -6.54
CA GLY A 253 -1.13 -7.10 -5.77
C GLY A 253 -2.54 -6.82 -6.20
N PHE A 254 -3.20 -5.98 -5.42
CA PHE A 254 -4.55 -5.55 -5.73
C PHE A 254 -4.72 -4.12 -5.24
N ASP A 255 -5.55 -3.38 -5.95
CA ASP A 255 -5.89 -2.01 -5.62
C ASP A 255 -7.23 -1.65 -6.26
N TRP A 256 -7.82 -0.54 -5.84
CA TRP A 256 -9.10 -0.06 -6.31
C TRP A 256 -8.97 0.92 -7.47
N SER A 257 -9.78 0.73 -8.51
CA SER A 257 -9.97 1.73 -9.56
C SER A 257 -10.76 2.94 -9.05
N GLU A 258 -10.79 4.03 -9.83
CA GLU A 258 -11.64 5.18 -9.53
C GLU A 258 -13.14 4.83 -9.58
N ALA A 259 -13.52 3.87 -10.43
CA ALA A 259 -14.89 3.39 -10.56
C ALA A 259 -15.32 2.45 -9.41
N GLY A 260 -14.43 2.15 -8.45
CA GLY A 260 -14.72 1.22 -7.35
C GLY A 260 -14.58 -0.25 -7.73
N ASP A 261 -13.89 -0.56 -8.84
CA ASP A 261 -13.54 -1.94 -9.18
C ASP A 261 -12.31 -2.36 -8.37
N LEU A 262 -12.35 -3.55 -7.81
CA LEU A 262 -11.16 -4.19 -7.27
C LEU A 262 -10.36 -4.77 -8.43
N VAL A 263 -9.15 -4.27 -8.64
CA VAL A 263 -8.22 -4.78 -9.65
C VAL A 263 -7.19 -5.66 -8.97
N LEU A 264 -6.96 -6.84 -9.54
CA LEU A 264 -6.04 -7.86 -9.07
C LEU A 264 -5.03 -8.14 -10.18
N ALA A 265 -3.76 -8.18 -9.82
CA ALA A 265 -2.67 -8.66 -10.66
C ALA A 265 -2.16 -9.99 -10.10
N ASP A 266 -2.43 -11.09 -10.82
CA ASP A 266 -1.99 -12.44 -10.46
C ASP A 266 -1.90 -13.31 -11.72
N GLY A 267 -0.73 -13.34 -12.36
CA GLY A 267 -0.51 -13.92 -13.69
C GLY A 267 -1.15 -13.15 -14.85
N VAL A 268 -2.37 -12.66 -14.64
CA VAL A 268 -3.15 -11.77 -15.51
C VAL A 268 -3.70 -10.60 -14.69
N LEU A 269 -4.16 -9.53 -15.37
CA LEU A 269 -5.00 -8.53 -14.72
C LEU A 269 -6.44 -9.02 -14.67
N ALA A 270 -7.10 -8.81 -13.54
CA ALA A 270 -8.52 -9.04 -13.36
C ALA A 270 -9.16 -7.85 -12.66
N ALA A 271 -10.40 -7.50 -13.02
CA ALA A 271 -11.17 -6.45 -12.39
C ALA A 271 -12.54 -6.99 -11.98
N TRP A 272 -13.03 -6.59 -10.82
CA TRP A 272 -14.33 -7.00 -10.31
C TRP A 272 -14.99 -5.87 -9.54
N HIS A 273 -16.24 -5.56 -9.89
CA HIS A 273 -17.03 -4.62 -9.12
C HIS A 273 -17.76 -5.36 -7.97
N PRO A 274 -17.69 -4.89 -6.71
CA PRO A 274 -18.41 -5.51 -5.61
C PRO A 274 -19.89 -5.74 -5.91
N GLY A 275 -20.34 -6.98 -5.81
CA GLY A 275 -21.71 -7.40 -6.12
C GLY A 275 -21.89 -8.04 -7.50
N GLU A 276 -20.91 -7.92 -8.40
CA GLU A 276 -20.91 -8.69 -9.64
C GLU A 276 -20.60 -10.17 -9.38
N PRO A 277 -21.14 -11.10 -10.19
CA PRO A 277 -21.00 -12.53 -9.93
C PRO A 277 -19.64 -13.12 -10.30
N GLN A 278 -18.81 -12.40 -11.08
CA GLN A 278 -17.56 -12.92 -11.62
C GLN A 278 -16.55 -11.81 -11.90
N TRP A 279 -15.27 -12.17 -11.95
CA TRP A 279 -14.20 -11.29 -12.35
C TRP A 279 -14.15 -11.13 -13.87
N ARG A 280 -13.86 -9.91 -14.33
CA ARG A 280 -13.50 -9.62 -15.72
C ARG A 280 -12.00 -9.81 -15.86
N LEU A 281 -11.58 -10.75 -16.70
CA LEU A 281 -10.17 -10.99 -16.98
C LEU A 281 -9.70 -10.07 -18.11
N GLY A 282 -8.63 -9.31 -17.83
CA GLY A 282 -7.96 -8.47 -18.81
C GLY A 282 -7.06 -9.28 -19.74
N GLN A 283 -6.61 -8.62 -20.81
CA GLN A 283 -5.72 -9.23 -21.81
C GLN A 283 -4.23 -8.95 -21.57
N ALA A 284 -3.91 -8.08 -20.61
CA ALA A 284 -2.54 -7.70 -20.29
C ALA A 284 -1.74 -8.88 -19.74
N ALA A 285 -0.62 -9.20 -20.39
CA ALA A 285 0.39 -10.08 -19.82
C ALA A 285 1.21 -9.31 -18.80
N LEU A 286 1.31 -9.83 -17.57
CA LEU A 286 2.15 -9.24 -16.53
C LEU A 286 3.64 -9.42 -16.86
N PRO A 287 4.55 -8.60 -16.29
CA PRO A 287 5.97 -8.67 -16.61
C PRO A 287 6.57 -10.06 -16.32
N ALA A 288 7.42 -10.54 -17.21
CA ALA A 288 8.20 -11.76 -17.01
C ALA A 288 9.36 -11.49 -16.04
N GLY A 289 9.11 -11.57 -14.73
CA GLY A 289 10.12 -11.36 -13.70
C GLY A 289 9.51 -11.19 -12.31
N THR A 290 10.37 -11.01 -11.30
CA THR A 290 9.91 -10.64 -9.95
C THR A 290 9.66 -9.14 -9.90
N TRP A 291 8.48 -8.74 -9.45
CA TRP A 291 8.12 -7.34 -9.23
C TRP A 291 7.35 -7.19 -7.92
N TRP A 292 7.38 -5.97 -7.38
CA TRP A 292 6.76 -5.61 -6.10
C TRP A 292 6.03 -4.28 -6.26
N GLY A 293 4.92 -4.12 -5.55
CA GLY A 293 4.08 -2.93 -5.66
C GLY A 293 3.12 -3.00 -6.84
N PHE A 294 1.88 -2.58 -6.59
CA PHE A 294 0.81 -2.50 -7.56
C PHE A 294 -0.09 -1.33 -7.18
N THR A 295 -0.48 -0.50 -8.14
CA THR A 295 -1.50 0.52 -7.92
C THR A 295 -2.26 0.78 -9.21
N VAL A 296 -3.52 1.19 -9.08
CA VAL A 296 -4.37 1.56 -10.21
C VAL A 296 -4.39 3.08 -10.33
N VAL A 297 -3.94 3.56 -11.49
CA VAL A 297 -4.00 4.98 -11.87
C VAL A 297 -5.38 5.34 -12.42
N PRO A 298 -5.81 6.61 -12.29
CA PRO A 298 -7.00 7.13 -12.99
C PRO A 298 -6.87 7.03 -14.52
#